data_AF-A0A4Q7V027-F1
#
_entry.id   AF-A0A4Q7V027-F1
#
_cell.length_a   1.000
_cell.length_b   1.000
_cell.length_c   1.000
_cell.angle_alpha   90.00
_cell.angle_beta   90.00
_cell.angle_gamma   90.00
#
_symmetry.space_group_name_H-M   'P 1'
#
loop_
_entity.id
_entity.type
_entity.pdbx_description
1 polymer ?
#
loop_
_entity_poly.entity_id
_entity_poly.type
_entity_poly.pdbx_seq_one_letter_code
_entity_poly.pdbx_strand_id
1 'polypeptide(L)'
;MANESPQQRRSRQLREDRDRCREAAQRFRHRIAQGRYRSLPDSDGDDLLYLAAVLDSAGTSLSELPDQMYRDVLHAVRRLLDDGPKRGDVDPITRGDGH
;
A
#
# COMPACT_ATOMS: atom_id res chain seq x y z
N MET A 1 -1.28 21.55 -28.91
CA MET A 1 -1.17 20.65 -27.74
C MET A 1 -0.12 21.24 -26.82
N ALA A 2 -0.50 21.64 -25.61
CA ALA A 2 0.43 22.33 -24.70
C ALA A 2 1.59 21.41 -24.33
N ASN A 3 2.81 21.84 -24.63
CA ASN A 3 4.02 21.08 -24.33
C ASN A 3 4.27 21.19 -22.82
N GLU A 4 3.77 20.23 -22.03
CA GLU A 4 3.97 20.18 -20.58
C GLU A 4 5.47 20.33 -20.27
N SER A 5 5.81 21.34 -19.46
CA SER A 5 7.18 21.60 -19.05
C SER A 5 7.70 20.45 -18.17
N PRO A 6 9.01 20.12 -18.19
CA PRO A 6 9.55 19.02 -17.38
C PRO A 6 9.24 19.16 -15.87
N GLN A 7 9.14 20.39 -15.35
CA GLN A 7 8.72 20.66 -13.97
C GLN A 7 7.24 20.32 -13.71
N GLN A 8 6.36 20.56 -14.68
CA GLN A 8 4.94 20.20 -14.58
C GLN A 8 4.76 18.68 -14.58
N ARG A 9 5.49 17.98 -15.45
CA ARG A 9 5.50 16.51 -15.50
C ARG A 9 5.98 15.91 -14.17
N ARG A 10 7.08 16.44 -13.62
CA ARG A 10 7.62 15.97 -12.33
C ARG A 10 6.64 16.21 -11.18
N SER A 11 6.02 17.39 -11.14
CA SER A 11 5.04 17.74 -10.10
C SER A 11 3.78 16.88 -10.20
N ARG A 12 3.34 16.55 -11.42
CA ARG A 12 2.23 15.63 -11.67
C ARG A 12 2.57 14.22 -11.23
N GLN A 13 3.73 13.71 -11.62
CA GLN A 13 4.20 12.38 -11.22
C GLN A 13 4.24 12.22 -9.69
N LEU A 14 4.79 13.21 -8.98
CA LEU A 14 4.83 13.21 -7.52
C LEU A 14 3.44 13.18 -6.87
N ARG A 15 2.43 13.81 -7.48
CA ARG A 15 1.04 13.72 -7.01
C ARG A 15 0.47 12.32 -7.21
N GLU A 16 0.67 11.73 -8.40
CA GLU A 16 0.21 10.37 -8.69
C GLU A 16 0.87 9.34 -7.75
N ASP A 17 2.15 9.51 -7.45
CA ASP A 17 2.88 8.63 -6.52
C ASP A 17 2.38 8.79 -5.08
N ARG A 18 2.05 10.02 -4.66
CA ARG A 18 1.40 10.31 -3.37
C ARG A 18 0.06 9.60 -3.24
N ASP A 19 -0.79 9.73 -4.26
CA ASP A 19 -2.10 9.06 -4.28
C ASP A 19 -1.95 7.53 -4.22
N ARG A 20 -0.95 6.95 -4.90
CA ARG A 20 -0.66 5.51 -4.81
C ARG A 20 -0.22 5.07 -3.42
N CYS A 21 0.61 5.86 -2.73
CA CYS A 21 1.02 5.55 -1.35
C CYS A 21 -0.20 5.57 -0.41
N ARG A 22 -1.08 6.55 -0.57
CA ARG A 22 -2.33 6.65 0.18
C ARG A 22 -3.27 5.49 -0.10
N GLU A 23 -3.42 5.08 -1.36
CA GLU A 23 -4.22 3.89 -1.71
C GLU A 23 -3.63 2.62 -1.06
N ALA A 24 -2.30 2.46 -1.12
CA ALA A 24 -1.62 1.32 -0.50
C ALA A 24 -1.84 1.29 1.02
N ALA A 25 -1.70 2.44 1.70
CA ALA A 25 -1.99 2.55 3.13
C ALA A 25 -3.44 2.14 3.46
N GLN A 26 -4.42 2.60 2.69
CA GLN A 26 -5.82 2.24 2.89
C GLN A 26 -6.07 0.73 2.68
N ARG A 27 -5.50 0.14 1.63
CA ARG A 27 -5.60 -1.32 1.40
C ARG A 27 -4.93 -2.10 2.52
N PHE A 28 -3.79 -1.65 3.00
CA PHE A 28 -3.10 -2.29 4.11
C PHE A 28 -3.95 -2.27 5.39
N ARG A 29 -4.53 -1.10 5.74
CA ARG A 29 -5.51 -0.99 6.86
C ARG A 29 -6.69 -1.93 6.70
N HIS A 30 -7.23 -2.03 5.49
CA HIS A 30 -8.34 -2.94 5.22
C HIS A 30 -7.96 -4.40 5.47
N ARG A 31 -6.77 -4.83 5.05
CA ARG A 31 -6.27 -6.20 5.29
C ARG A 31 -6.02 -6.49 6.77
N ILE A 32 -5.53 -5.50 7.52
CA ILE A 32 -5.40 -5.59 8.97
C ILE A 32 -6.77 -5.81 9.60
N ALA A 33 -7.77 -5.01 9.23
CA ALA A 33 -9.15 -5.16 9.71
C ALA A 33 -9.78 -6.50 9.32
N GLN A 34 -9.42 -7.07 8.16
CA GLN A 34 -9.82 -8.42 7.75
C GLN A 34 -9.10 -9.55 8.52
N GLY A 35 -8.16 -9.21 9.42
CA GLY A 35 -7.40 -10.20 10.17
C GLY A 35 -6.39 -10.99 9.33
N ARG A 36 -6.03 -10.53 8.13
CA ARG A 36 -5.06 -11.24 7.26
C ARG A 36 -3.68 -11.40 7.88
N TYR A 37 -3.36 -10.57 8.87
CA TYR A 37 -2.08 -10.59 9.56
C TYR A 37 -2.16 -11.19 10.97
N ARG A 38 -3.30 -11.79 11.35
CA ARG A 38 -3.52 -12.35 12.69
C ARG A 38 -2.60 -13.53 13.05
N SER A 39 -2.03 -14.19 12.04
CA SER A 39 -1.07 -15.29 12.21
C SER A 39 0.39 -14.85 12.26
N LEU A 40 0.68 -13.54 12.12
CA LEU A 40 2.05 -13.05 12.30
C LEU A 40 2.39 -13.09 13.79
N PRO A 41 3.41 -13.87 14.19
CA PRO A 41 3.92 -13.78 15.54
C PRO A 41 4.48 -12.38 15.77
N ASP A 42 4.24 -11.83 16.97
CA ASP A 42 4.79 -10.53 17.40
C ASP A 42 4.25 -9.28 16.67
N SER A 43 3.27 -9.43 15.77
CA SER A 43 2.60 -8.27 15.16
C SER A 43 1.32 -7.94 15.93
N ASP A 44 1.41 -6.98 16.85
CA ASP A 44 0.19 -6.42 17.44
C ASP A 44 -0.61 -5.67 16.36
N GLY A 45 -1.94 -5.65 16.51
CA GLY A 45 -2.81 -4.93 15.57
C GLY A 45 -2.46 -3.43 15.51
N ASP A 46 -1.96 -2.87 16.61
CA ASP A 46 -1.57 -1.47 16.70
C ASP A 46 -0.29 -1.16 15.91
N ASP A 47 0.72 -2.04 15.95
CA ASP A 47 1.97 -1.90 15.17
C ASP A 47 1.70 -1.88 13.66
N LEU A 48 0.78 -2.73 13.21
CA LEU A 48 0.38 -2.78 11.80
C LEU A 48 -0.39 -1.52 11.39
N LEU A 49 -1.23 -0.97 12.28
CA LEU A 49 -1.92 0.30 12.03
C LEU A 49 -0.94 1.48 12.01
N TYR A 50 0.07 1.47 12.88
CA TYR A 50 1.16 2.44 12.88
C TYR A 50 1.94 2.38 11.56
N LEU A 51 2.32 1.17 11.10
CA LEU A 51 2.98 0.98 9.82
C LEU A 51 2.12 1.52 8.65
N ALA A 52 0.80 1.33 8.72
CA ALA A 52 -0.11 1.89 7.72
C ALA A 52 -0.13 3.43 7.72
N ALA A 53 -0.06 4.05 8.90
CA ALA A 53 0.04 5.51 9.03
C ALA A 53 1.39 6.05 8.55
N VAL A 54 2.48 5.34 8.81
CA VAL A 54 3.80 5.66 8.27
C VAL A 54 3.80 5.60 6.74
N LEU A 55 3.16 4.59 6.14
CA LEU A 55 3.05 4.48 4.68
C LEU A 55 2.24 5.64 4.06
N ASP A 56 1.13 6.03 4.69
CA ASP A 56 0.32 7.19 4.28
C ASP A 56 1.14 8.48 4.33
N SER A 57 1.94 8.65 5.39
CA SER A 57 2.81 9.80 5.60
C SER A 57 4.05 9.79 4.68
N ALA A 58 4.58 8.61 4.33
CA ALA A 58 5.73 8.49 3.43
C ALA A 58 5.43 9.10 2.06
N GLY A 59 4.17 9.05 1.62
CA GLY A 59 3.69 9.75 0.43
C GLY A 59 4.05 11.24 0.43
N THR A 60 3.88 11.94 1.55
CA THR A 60 4.11 13.39 1.61
C THR A 60 5.59 13.76 1.45
N SER A 61 6.50 12.91 1.94
CA SER A 61 7.94 13.12 1.91
C SER A 61 8.67 12.40 0.76
N LEU A 62 7.96 11.79 -0.19
CA LEU A 62 8.56 11.10 -1.34
C LEU A 62 9.57 11.97 -2.12
N SER A 63 9.31 13.27 -2.22
CA SER A 63 10.18 14.22 -2.94
C SER A 63 11.51 14.50 -2.23
N GLU A 64 11.62 14.15 -0.95
CA GLU A 64 12.80 14.38 -0.11
C GLU A 64 13.66 13.11 0.03
N LEU A 65 13.14 11.96 -0.42
CA LEU A 65 13.87 10.69 -0.37
C LEU A 65 14.99 10.64 -1.42
N PRO A 66 16.12 10.00 -1.10
CA PRO A 66 17.11 9.63 -2.11
C PRO A 66 16.49 8.78 -3.23
N ASP A 67 16.97 8.94 -4.46
CA ASP A 67 16.44 8.26 -5.66
C ASP A 67 16.22 6.75 -5.48
N GLN A 68 17.19 6.07 -4.86
CA GLN A 68 17.11 4.63 -4.63
C GLN A 68 15.97 4.29 -3.66
N MET A 69 15.89 5.02 -2.54
CA MET A 69 14.87 4.82 -1.51
C MET A 69 13.46 5.16 -2.03
N TYR A 70 13.34 6.21 -2.84
CA TYR A 70 12.10 6.55 -3.55
C TYR A 70 11.63 5.39 -4.45
N ARG A 71 12.53 4.80 -5.24
CA ARG A 71 12.19 3.64 -6.09
C ARG A 71 11.78 2.42 -5.28
N ASP A 72 12.48 2.13 -4.18
CA ASP A 72 12.19 1.00 -3.31
C ASP A 72 10.82 1.15 -2.64
N VAL A 73 10.48 2.36 -2.16
CA VAL A 73 9.15 2.67 -1.62
C VAL A 73 8.08 2.49 -2.68
N LEU A 74 8.26 3.01 -3.90
CA LEU A 74 7.28 2.83 -4.98
C LEU A 74 7.14 1.37 -5.40
N HIS A 75 8.22 0.60 -5.38
CA HIS A 75 8.17 -0.83 -5.64
C HIS A 75 7.38 -1.57 -4.55
N ALA A 76 7.60 -1.25 -3.27
CA ALA A 76 6.84 -1.81 -2.15
C ALA A 76 5.36 -1.46 -2.22
N VAL A 77 5.03 -0.18 -2.48
CA VAL A 77 3.66 0.31 -2.71
C VAL A 77 3.01 -0.46 -3.86
N ARG A 78 3.71 -0.60 -4.98
CA ARG A 78 3.21 -1.34 -6.13
C ARG A 78 2.92 -2.80 -5.79
N ARG A 79 3.83 -3.49 -5.08
CA ARG A 79 3.58 -4.87 -4.63
C ARG A 79 2.35 -4.94 -3.74
N LEU A 80 2.17 -4.01 -2.81
CA LEU A 80 1.03 -4.01 -1.90
C LEU A 80 -0.31 -3.78 -2.63
N LEU A 81 -0.30 -2.93 -3.66
CA LEU A 81 -1.45 -2.71 -4.54
C LEU A 81 -1.73 -3.89 -5.47
N ASP A 82 -0.69 -4.53 -6.00
CA ASP A 82 -0.80 -5.68 -6.92
C ASP A 82 -1.25 -6.96 -6.19
N ASP A 83 -0.86 -7.11 -4.93
CA ASP A 83 -1.24 -8.21 -4.04
C ASP A 83 -2.73 -8.16 -3.61
N GLY A 84 -3.58 -7.46 -4.37
CA GLY A 84 -5.04 -7.56 -4.22
C GLY A 84 -5.51 -9.01 -4.44
N PRO A 85 -6.69 -9.40 -3.92
CA PRO A 85 -7.21 -10.74 -4.15
C PRO A 85 -7.26 -11.01 -5.65
N LYS A 86 -6.45 -11.95 -6.14
CA LYS A 86 -6.62 -12.48 -7.49
C LYS A 86 -8.05 -13.01 -7.54
N ARG A 87 -8.87 -12.54 -8.49
CA ARG A 87 -10.21 -13.09 -8.76
C ARG A 87 -10.06 -14.61 -8.90
N GLY A 88 -10.40 -15.36 -7.85
CA GLY A 88 -10.18 -16.81 -7.77
C GLY A 88 -9.74 -17.33 -6.40
N ASP A 89 -9.13 -16.50 -5.55
CA ASP A 89 -8.63 -16.92 -4.22
C ASP A 89 -9.67 -16.67 -3.10
N VAL A 90 -10.92 -17.03 -3.38
CA VAL A 90 -11.94 -17.21 -2.34
C VAL A 90 -12.02 -18.70 -2.15
N ASP A 91 -11.14 -19.25 -1.30
CA ASP A 91 -11.34 -20.61 -0.81
C ASP A 91 -12.72 -20.62 -0.15
N PRO A 92 -13.70 -21.40 -0.65
CA PRO A 92 -15.00 -21.47 -0.02
C PRO A 92 -14.73 -22.01 1.37
N ILE A 93 -14.92 -21.14 2.37
CA ILE A 93 -14.88 -21.46 3.80
C ILE A 93 -15.54 -22.83 3.93
N THR A 94 -14.72 -23.86 4.13
CA THR A 94 -15.19 -25.23 4.29
C THR A 94 -16.14 -25.16 5.48
N ARG A 95 -17.43 -25.23 5.17
CA ARG A 95 -18.50 -25.31 6.14
C ARG A 95 -18.19 -26.57 6.93
N GLY A 96 -17.64 -26.37 8.13
CA GLY A 96 -17.29 -27.44 9.03
C GLY A 96 -18.49 -28.35 9.20
N ASP A 97 -18.31 -29.58 8.74
CA ASP A 97 -19.07 -30.73 9.15
C ASP A 97 -18.95 -30.83 10.69
N GLY A 98 -20.07 -30.74 11.39
CA GLY A 98 -20.08 -30.70 12.84
C GLY A 98 -21.43 -30.34 13.45
N HIS A 99 -22.47 -31.12 13.15
CA HIS A 99 -23.35 -31.79 14.13
C HIS A 99 -24.50 -32.52 13.40
#